data_AF-A0A7R9MTL5-F1
#
_entry.id   AF-A0A7R9MTL5-F1
#
_cell.length_a   1.000
_cell.length_b   1.000
_cell.length_c   1.000
_cell.angle_alpha   90.00
_cell.angle_beta   90.00
_cell.angle_gamma   90.00
#
_symmetry.space_group_name_H-M   'P 1'
#
loop_
_entity.id
_entity.type
_entity.pdbx_description
1 polymer ?
#
loop_
_entity_poly.entity_id
_entity_poly.type
_entity_poly.pdbx_seq_one_letter_code
_entity_poly.pdbx_strand_id
1 'polypeptide(L)'
;MGIKPPKGVILYGPPGTGKTLLAKAVANQTSATFLRVVGSELIQKYLGDGPKLVRELFRVAEEHAPAIVFIDEIDAVGTKRYDSNSGGEREIQRTMLELLNQLDGFDGRGDVKVIMATNRIETLDPALIRPGRIDRK
;
A
#
# COMPACT_ATOMS: atom_id res chain seq x y z
N MET A 1 21.59 17.78 -7.27
CA MET A 1 21.21 16.41 -6.83
C MET A 1 19.81 16.13 -7.36
N GLY A 2 19.70 15.48 -8.53
CA GLY A 2 18.42 15.27 -9.26
C GLY A 2 17.79 13.90 -9.03
N ILE A 3 17.93 13.33 -7.84
CA ILE A 3 17.38 12.02 -7.51
C ILE A 3 16.00 12.25 -6.89
N LYS A 4 14.94 11.78 -7.56
CA LYS A 4 13.58 11.81 -6.99
C LYS A 4 13.60 11.00 -5.68
N PRO A 5 13.07 11.53 -4.56
CA PRO A 5 12.99 10.77 -3.33
C PRO A 5 12.15 9.49 -3.56
N PRO A 6 12.48 8.39 -2.87
CA PRO A 6 11.81 7.11 -3.05
C PRO A 6 10.30 7.27 -2.84
N LYS A 7 9.50 6.77 -3.79
CA LYS A 7 8.03 6.94 -3.77
C LYS A 7 7.34 6.04 -2.75
N GLY A 8 7.86 4.84 -2.58
CA GLY A 8 7.33 3.82 -1.68
C GLY A 8 8.42 2.98 -1.03
N VAL A 9 8.15 2.54 0.20
CA VAL A 9 9.00 1.63 0.97
C VAL A 9 8.22 0.37 1.32
N ILE A 10 8.82 -0.81 1.13
CA ILE A 10 8.29 -2.07 1.70
C ILE A 10 9.13 -2.45 2.92
N LEU A 11 8.45 -2.74 4.02
CA LEU A 11 9.00 -3.41 5.19
C LEU A 11 8.59 -4.89 5.12
N TYR A 12 9.56 -5.81 5.06
CA TYR A 12 9.27 -7.24 5.06
C TYR A 12 10.10 -8.01 6.10
N GLY A 13 9.72 -9.26 6.36
CA GLY A 13 10.41 -10.18 7.27
C GLY A 13 9.48 -10.80 8.31
N PRO A 14 10.02 -11.52 9.31
CA PRO A 14 9.21 -12.28 10.26
C PRO A 14 8.20 -11.43 11.05
N PRO A 15 7.04 -12.00 11.45
CA PRO A 15 6.11 -11.34 12.35
C PRO A 15 6.79 -11.02 13.70
N GLY A 16 6.34 -9.95 14.37
CA GLY A 16 6.90 -9.53 15.66
C GLY A 16 8.21 -8.74 15.59
N THR A 17 8.71 -8.41 14.39
CA THR A 17 9.94 -7.60 14.19
C THR A 17 9.71 -6.08 14.29
N GLY A 18 8.52 -5.64 14.70
CA GLY A 18 8.22 -4.22 14.93
C GLY A 18 8.04 -3.37 13.67
N LYS A 19 7.70 -3.95 12.51
CA LYS A 19 7.46 -3.18 11.25
C LYS A 19 6.41 -2.08 11.44
N THR A 20 5.28 -2.43 12.04
CA THR A 20 4.19 -1.52 12.40
C THR A 20 4.65 -0.44 13.40
N LEU A 21 5.54 -0.81 14.35
CA LEU A 21 6.08 0.14 15.32
C LEU A 21 7.05 1.12 14.66
N LEU A 22 7.89 0.65 13.73
CA LEU A 22 8.81 1.49 12.98
C LEU A 22 8.05 2.50 12.12
N ALA A 23 7.01 2.07 11.41
CA ALA A 23 6.16 2.98 10.63
C ALA A 23 5.50 4.06 11.51
N LYS A 24 4.97 3.69 12.67
CA LYS A 24 4.42 4.64 13.64
C LYS A 24 5.47 5.60 14.20
N ALA A 25 6.68 5.10 14.50
CA ALA A 25 7.77 5.92 15.01
C ALA A 25 8.23 6.96 13.97
N VAL A 26 8.35 6.55 12.71
CA VAL A 26 8.66 7.46 11.59
C VAL A 26 7.60 8.55 11.49
N ALA A 27 6.32 8.16 11.51
CA ALA A 27 5.22 9.10 11.41
C ALA A 27 5.20 10.14 12.53
N ASN A 28 5.39 9.68 13.79
CA ASN A 28 5.50 10.55 14.95
C ASN A 28 6.68 11.54 14.84
N GLN A 29 7.77 11.15 14.17
CA GLN A 29 8.95 12.00 14.01
C GLN A 29 8.79 13.02 12.87
N THR A 30 8.05 12.68 11.82
CA THR A 30 7.87 13.54 10.63
C THR A 30 6.78 14.60 10.77
N SER A 31 6.00 14.62 11.85
CA SER A 31 4.81 15.50 12.02
C SER A 31 3.85 15.48 10.82
N ALA A 32 3.87 14.40 10.04
CA ALA A 32 3.04 14.19 8.87
C ALA A 32 1.80 13.40 9.25
N THR A 33 0.71 13.59 8.52
CA THR A 33 -0.53 12.85 8.75
C THR A 33 -0.30 11.36 8.54
N PHE A 34 -0.57 10.52 9.55
CA PHE A 34 -0.38 9.08 9.45
C PHE A 34 -1.70 8.36 9.18
N LEU A 35 -1.85 7.84 7.97
CA LEU A 35 -3.01 7.04 7.58
C LEU A 35 -2.62 5.58 7.59
N ARG A 36 -3.13 4.81 8.56
CA ARG A 36 -2.91 3.38 8.65
C ARG A 36 -4.13 2.62 8.13
N VAL A 37 -3.89 1.68 7.22
CA VAL A 37 -4.88 0.70 6.76
C VAL A 37 -4.27 -0.71 6.85
N VAL A 38 -5.09 -1.71 7.15
CA VAL A 38 -4.68 -3.13 7.07
C VAL A 38 -5.16 -3.69 5.74
N GLY A 39 -4.34 -4.50 5.05
CA GLY A 39 -4.68 -5.08 3.76
C GLY A 39 -6.00 -5.85 3.78
N SER A 40 -6.31 -6.52 4.89
CA SER A 40 -7.60 -7.21 5.09
C SER A 40 -8.82 -6.27 5.11
N GLU A 41 -8.66 -5.00 5.51
CA GLU A 41 -9.73 -4.00 5.48
C GLU A 41 -10.09 -3.56 4.06
N LEU A 42 -9.16 -3.70 3.11
CA LEU A 42 -9.41 -3.45 1.69
C LEU A 42 -10.25 -4.55 1.04
N ILE A 43 -10.42 -5.70 1.70
CA ILE A 43 -11.24 -6.83 1.22
C ILE A 43 -12.68 -6.60 1.64
N GLN A 44 -13.50 -6.13 0.70
CA GLN A 44 -14.93 -5.87 0.94
C GLN A 44 -15.81 -7.00 0.38
N LYS A 45 -16.93 -7.26 1.06
CA LYS A 45 -17.94 -8.25 0.61
C LYS A 45 -18.73 -7.76 -0.61
N TYR A 46 -18.79 -6.45 -0.81
CA TYR A 46 -19.54 -5.80 -1.87
C TYR A 46 -18.64 -5.46 -3.05
N LEU A 47 -19.14 -5.76 -4.26
CA LEU A 47 -18.42 -5.52 -5.50
C LEU A 47 -18.22 -4.01 -5.73
N GLY A 48 -16.97 -3.59 -5.94
CA GLY A 48 -16.58 -2.21 -6.22
C GLY A 48 -16.30 -1.34 -4.99
N ASP A 49 -16.53 -1.84 -3.77
CA ASP A 49 -16.26 -1.05 -2.57
C ASP A 49 -14.78 -1.05 -2.18
N GLY A 50 -14.03 -2.12 -2.49
CA GLY A 50 -12.59 -2.16 -2.29
C GLY A 50 -11.85 -1.07 -3.10
N PRO A 51 -12.04 -0.97 -4.43
CA PRO A 51 -11.44 0.09 -5.24
C PRO A 51 -11.89 1.51 -4.86
N LYS A 52 -13.12 1.68 -4.36
CA LYS A 52 -13.58 2.99 -3.85
C LYS A 52 -12.84 3.39 -2.58
N LEU A 53 -12.68 2.45 -1.65
CA LEU A 53 -11.97 2.69 -0.40
C LEU A 53 -10.50 3.08 -0.64
N VAL A 54 -9.84 2.40 -1.59
CA VAL A 54 -8.48 2.76 -2.02
C VAL A 54 -8.43 4.20 -2.54
N ARG A 55 -9.34 4.58 -3.45
CA ARG A 55 -9.40 5.95 -3.98
C ARG A 55 -9.62 6.99 -2.89
N GLU A 56 -10.53 6.70 -1.96
CA GLU A 56 -10.82 7.60 -0.84
C GLU A 56 -9.62 7.75 0.10
N LEU A 57 -8.92 6.65 0.42
CA LEU A 57 -7.72 6.67 1.25
C LEU A 57 -6.65 7.60 0.67
N PHE A 58 -6.39 7.48 -0.63
CA PHE A 58 -5.41 8.34 -1.29
C PHE A 58 -5.89 9.79 -1.44
N ARG A 59 -7.19 10.02 -1.66
CA ARG A 59 -7.76 11.37 -1.67
C ARG A 59 -7.56 12.06 -0.32
N VAL A 60 -7.90 11.39 0.78
CA VAL A 60 -7.72 11.93 2.14
C VAL A 60 -6.23 12.17 2.42
N ALA A 61 -5.34 11.28 1.96
CA ALA A 61 -3.90 11.46 2.09
C ALA A 61 -3.40 12.73 1.36
N GLU A 62 -3.92 12.98 0.16
CA GLU A 62 -3.59 14.15 -0.65
C GLU A 62 -4.13 15.44 -0.01
N GLU A 63 -5.35 15.42 0.51
CA GLU A 63 -5.96 16.56 1.22
C GLU A 63 -5.21 16.94 2.52
N HIS A 64 -4.59 15.95 3.17
CA HIS A 64 -3.84 16.12 4.42
C HIS A 64 -2.31 16.08 4.23
N ALA A 65 -1.83 16.31 3.01
CA ALA A 65 -0.41 16.33 2.72
C ALA A 65 0.31 17.44 3.52
N PRO A 66 1.50 17.19 4.12
CA PRO A 66 2.31 15.97 4.00
C PRO A 66 1.74 14.80 4.79
N ALA A 67 1.61 13.63 4.13
CA ALA A 67 0.97 12.45 4.70
C ALA A 67 1.77 11.17 4.42
N ILE A 68 1.66 10.20 5.32
CA ILE A 68 2.24 8.87 5.20
C ILE A 68 1.10 7.86 5.23
N VAL A 69 0.92 7.15 4.12
CA VAL A 69 -0.01 6.02 4.01
C VAL A 69 0.74 4.75 4.36
N PHE A 70 0.37 4.13 5.49
CA PHE A 70 0.90 2.85 5.92
C PHE A 70 -0.10 1.72 5.69
N ILE A 71 0.28 0.76 4.85
CA ILE A 71 -0.52 -0.42 4.55
C ILE A 71 0.12 -1.64 5.23
N ASP A 72 -0.48 -2.10 6.32
CA ASP A 72 -0.04 -3.30 7.01
C ASP A 72 -0.64 -4.56 6.38
N GLU A 73 0.01 -5.72 6.53
CA GLU A 73 -0.46 -7.00 5.98
C GLU A 73 -0.87 -6.93 4.49
N ILE A 74 -0.06 -6.27 3.64
CA ILE A 74 -0.38 -6.11 2.22
C ILE A 74 -0.49 -7.47 1.50
N ASP A 75 0.08 -8.55 2.04
CA ASP A 75 -0.08 -9.91 1.54
C ASP A 75 -1.53 -10.41 1.56
N ALA A 76 -2.41 -9.84 2.40
CA ALA A 76 -3.83 -10.19 2.40
C ALA A 76 -4.50 -9.91 1.04
N VAL A 77 -4.12 -8.81 0.38
CA VAL A 77 -4.64 -8.41 -0.94
C VAL A 77 -3.67 -8.67 -2.08
N GLY A 78 -2.37 -8.58 -1.82
CA GLY A 78 -1.30 -8.68 -2.81
C GLY A 78 -0.82 -10.09 -3.11
N THR A 79 -1.46 -11.13 -2.57
CA THR A 79 -1.10 -12.51 -2.90
C THR A 79 -1.39 -12.81 -4.37
N LYS A 80 -0.43 -13.45 -5.07
CA LYS A 80 -0.62 -14.01 -6.42
C LYS A 80 -1.74 -15.06 -6.46
N ARG A 81 -2.99 -14.64 -6.60
CA ARG A 81 -4.11 -15.54 -6.89
C ARG A 81 -4.38 -15.50 -8.40
N TYR A 82 -3.58 -16.24 -9.15
CA TYR A 82 -3.69 -16.29 -10.61
C TYR A 82 -4.84 -17.16 -11.12
N ASP A 83 -5.53 -17.92 -10.25
CA ASP A 83 -6.35 -19.03 -10.75
C ASP A 83 -7.51 -19.46 -9.82
N SER A 84 -8.46 -18.57 -9.53
CA SER A 84 -9.73 -19.04 -8.95
C SER A 84 -10.97 -18.38 -9.55
N ASN A 85 -11.92 -19.23 -9.94
CA ASN A 85 -13.20 -18.90 -10.56
C ASN A 85 -14.23 -18.23 -9.61
N SER A 86 -13.82 -17.82 -8.41
CA SER A 86 -14.71 -17.30 -7.37
C SER A 86 -14.85 -15.78 -7.47
N GLY A 87 -16.10 -15.27 -7.46
CA GLY A 87 -16.38 -13.84 -7.60
C GLY A 87 -15.69 -12.93 -6.56
N GLY A 88 -15.46 -13.44 -5.34
CA GLY A 88 -14.74 -12.69 -4.29
C GLY A 88 -13.26 -12.46 -4.59
N GLU A 89 -12.59 -13.37 -5.32
CA GLU A 89 -11.17 -13.20 -5.65
C GLU A 89 -10.95 -12.18 -6.77
N ARG A 90 -11.88 -12.11 -7.74
CA ARG A 90 -11.87 -11.06 -8.77
C ARG A 90 -11.98 -9.66 -8.17
N GLU A 91 -12.70 -9.51 -7.06
CA GLU A 91 -12.82 -8.22 -6.37
C GLU A 91 -11.53 -7.81 -5.67
N ILE A 92 -10.86 -8.76 -5.00
CA ILE A 92 -9.54 -8.54 -4.39
C ILE A 92 -8.54 -8.10 -5.46
N GLN A 93 -8.52 -8.79 -6.60
CA GLN A 93 -7.65 -8.45 -7.73
C GLN A 93 -7.92 -7.03 -8.27
N ARG A 94 -9.19 -6.64 -8.39
CA ARG A 94 -9.57 -5.27 -8.83
C ARG A 94 -9.11 -4.21 -7.84
N THR A 95 -9.23 -4.48 -6.54
CA THR A 95 -8.79 -3.57 -5.48
C THR A 95 -7.28 -3.41 -5.50
N MET A 96 -6.56 -4.51 -5.72
CA MET A 96 -5.13 -4.54 -5.92
C MET A 96 -4.70 -3.71 -7.14
N LEU A 97 -5.36 -3.89 -8.28
CA LEU A 97 -5.07 -3.12 -9.50
C LEU A 97 -5.30 -1.62 -9.29
N GLU A 98 -6.37 -1.25 -8.57
CA GLU A 98 -6.63 0.15 -8.23
C GLU A 98 -5.53 0.71 -7.31
N LEU A 99 -5.10 -0.04 -6.30
CA LEU A 99 -3.98 0.34 -5.44
C LEU A 99 -2.72 0.58 -6.27
N LEU A 100 -2.41 -0.31 -7.21
CA LEU A 100 -1.27 -0.16 -8.13
C LEU A 100 -1.39 1.08 -9.01
N ASN A 101 -2.59 1.38 -9.53
CA ASN A 101 -2.85 2.59 -10.31
C ASN A 101 -2.65 3.86 -9.49
N GLN A 102 -3.14 3.88 -8.23
CA GLN A 102 -2.94 5.02 -7.35
C GLN A 102 -1.45 5.23 -7.04
N LEU A 103 -0.69 4.15 -6.80
CA LEU A 103 0.75 4.21 -6.57
C LEU A 103 1.55 4.72 -7.77
N ASP A 104 1.16 4.35 -8.99
CA ASP A 104 1.79 4.85 -10.23
C ASP A 104 1.42 6.29 -10.56
N GLY A 105 0.17 6.68 -10.25
CA GLY A 105 -0.34 8.04 -10.48
C GLY A 105 0.35 9.12 -9.65
N PHE A 106 1.19 8.74 -8.68
CA PHE A 106 1.89 9.65 -7.77
C PHE A 106 3.04 10.45 -8.38
N ASP A 107 3.36 10.28 -9.67
CA ASP A 107 4.49 10.99 -10.30
C ASP A 107 4.38 12.53 -10.33
N GLY A 108 3.26 13.11 -9.86
CA GLY A 108 3.07 14.56 -9.73
C GLY A 108 2.12 15.07 -8.64
N ARG A 109 1.71 14.26 -7.66
CA ARG A 109 0.59 14.58 -6.72
C ARG A 109 0.96 14.88 -5.26
N GLY A 110 2.17 15.38 -5.00
CA GLY A 110 2.52 15.99 -3.69
C GLY A 110 3.29 15.11 -2.69
N ASP A 111 3.41 15.62 -1.46
CA ASP A 111 4.24 15.07 -0.36
C ASP A 111 3.58 13.88 0.38
N VAL A 112 2.97 12.96 -0.37
CA VAL A 112 2.45 11.71 0.21
C VAL A 112 3.49 10.61 0.03
N LYS A 113 3.78 9.89 1.11
CA LYS A 113 4.68 8.72 1.10
C LYS A 113 3.89 7.46 1.41
N VAL A 114 4.22 6.36 0.73
CA VAL A 114 3.57 5.07 1.00
C VAL A 114 4.57 4.10 1.63
N ILE A 115 4.17 3.50 2.73
CA ILE A 115 4.91 2.45 3.42
C ILE A 115 4.03 1.22 3.46
N MET A 116 4.52 0.08 2.99
CA MET A 116 3.79 -1.19 3.04
C MET A 116 4.54 -2.15 3.95
N ALA A 117 3.83 -2.95 4.73
CA ALA A 117 4.40 -4.02 5.54
C ALA A 117 3.83 -5.37 5.14
N THR A 118 4.70 -6.37 5.01
CA THR A 118 4.30 -7.76 4.76
C THR A 118 5.18 -8.74 5.52
N ASN A 119 4.62 -9.87 5.90
CA ASN A 119 5.39 -10.97 6.46
C ASN A 119 5.91 -11.92 5.37
N ARG A 120 5.33 -11.87 4.17
CA ARG A 120 5.59 -12.82 3.08
C ARG A 120 5.79 -12.08 1.75
N ILE A 121 6.99 -11.54 1.56
CA ILE A 121 7.35 -10.86 0.30
C ILE A 121 7.34 -11.82 -0.91
N GLU A 122 7.55 -13.11 -0.67
CA GLU A 122 7.58 -14.16 -1.70
C GLU A 122 6.22 -14.43 -2.34
N THR A 123 5.13 -14.24 -1.59
CA THR A 123 3.76 -14.46 -2.08
C THR A 123 3.19 -13.23 -2.78
N LEU A 124 3.85 -12.08 -2.62
CA LEU A 124 3.40 -10.80 -3.12
C LEU A 124 3.52 -10.72 -4.65
N ASP A 125 2.59 -10.01 -5.29
CA ASP A 125 2.64 -9.77 -6.72
C ASP A 125 3.90 -8.94 -7.09
N PRO A 126 4.73 -9.41 -8.04
CA PRO A 126 5.92 -8.68 -8.50
C PRO A 126 5.59 -7.33 -9.12
N ALA A 127 4.34 -7.09 -9.55
CA ALA A 127 3.87 -5.78 -9.99
C ALA A 127 3.92 -4.73 -8.87
N LEU A 128 3.77 -5.11 -7.59
CA LEU A 128 4.00 -4.22 -6.45
C LEU A 128 5.49 -3.92 -6.28
N ILE A 129 6.34 -4.93 -6.41
CA ILE A 129 7.78 -4.85 -6.11
C ILE A 129 8.58 -4.28 -7.31
N ARG A 130 7.91 -3.86 -8.39
CA ARG A 130 8.59 -3.38 -9.59
C ARG A 130 9.34 -2.08 -9.31
N PRO A 131 10.63 -1.97 -9.71
CA PRO A 131 11.39 -0.72 -9.57
C PRO A 131 10.68 0.43 -10.29
N GLY A 132 10.55 1.57 -9.60
CA GLY A 132 9.72 2.72 -10.02
C GLY A 132 8.45 2.95 -9.16
N ARG A 133 7.96 1.90 -8.49
CA ARG A 133 6.90 1.97 -7.46
C ARG A 133 7.48 1.89 -6.04
N ILE A 134 8.49 1.05 -5.85
CA ILE A 134 9.11 0.77 -4.55
C ILE A 134 10.62 0.84 -4.72
N ASP A 135 11.22 1.86 -4.11
CA ASP A 135 12.62 2.22 -4.29
C ASP A 135 13.52 1.72 -3.15
N ARG A 136 12.94 1.26 -2.04
CA ARG A 136 13.67 0.62 -0.93
C ARG A 136 13.00 -0.68 -0.47
N LYS A 137 13.84 -1.70 -0.34
CA LYS A 137 13.59 -3.00 0.30
C LYS A 137 14.35 -3.05 1.62
#